data_AF-A0A6G1Q9K9-F1
#
_entry.id   AF-A0A6G1Q9K9-F1
#
_cell.length_a   1.000
_cell.length_b   1.000
_cell.length_c   1.000
_cell.angle_alpha   90.00
_cell.angle_beta   90.00
_cell.angle_gamma   90.00
#
_symmetry.space_group_name_H-M   'P 1'
#
loop_
_entity.id
_entity.type
_entity.pdbx_description
1 polymer ?
#
loop_
_entity_poly.entity_id
_entity_poly.type
_entity_poly.pdbx_seq_one_letter_code
_entity_poly.pdbx_strand_id
1 'polypeptide(L)'
;MQREVKVALKKAKQRAYEDLYARLDTKEEEVDRLARQRDRDEKDVEQVSVIKDKDGNVLTGARSVMGRWKENFEELMNEKN
;
A
#
# COMPACT_ATOMS: atom_id res chain seq x y z
N MET A 1 46.99 16.21 21.11
CA MET A 1 47.26 15.63 19.78
C MET A 1 46.78 14.18 19.61
N GLN A 2 47.50 13.14 20.05
CA GLN A 2 47.12 11.72 19.76
C GLN A 2 45.72 11.30 20.27
N ARG A 3 45.31 11.77 21.46
CA ARG A 3 43.95 11.50 22.00
C ARG A 3 42.85 12.19 21.20
N GLU A 4 43.06 13.45 20.81
CA GLU A 4 42.08 14.23 20.04
C GLU A 4 41.87 13.63 18.65
N VAL A 5 42.94 13.16 18.00
CA VAL A 5 42.85 12.47 16.71
C VAL A 5 42.03 11.17 16.84
N LYS A 6 42.23 10.40 17.91
CA LYS A 6 41.44 9.18 18.17
C LYS A 6 39.96 9.49 18.41
N VAL A 7 39.66 10.57 19.13
CA VAL A 7 38.28 11.03 19.37
C VAL A 7 37.62 11.50 18.08
N ALA A 8 38.35 12.29 17.27
CA ALA A 8 37.87 12.75 15.97
C ALA A 8 37.62 11.58 15.01
N LEU A 9 38.52 10.58 14.98
CA LEU A 9 38.35 9.37 14.18
C LEU A 9 37.13 8.56 14.61
N LYS A 10 36.90 8.40 15.92
CA LYS A 10 35.70 7.71 16.43
C LYS A 10 34.43 8.44 16.03
N LYS A 11 34.39 9.78 16.17
CA LYS A 11 33.23 10.58 15.74
C LYS A 11 32.99 10.49 14.23
N ALA A 12 34.05 10.55 13.43
CA ALA A 12 33.93 10.41 11.98
C ALA A 12 33.40 9.03 11.58
N LYS A 13 33.90 7.95 12.21
CA LYS A 13 33.38 6.60 11.99
C LYS A 13 31.92 6.46 12.41
N GLN A 14 31.57 6.96 13.60
CA GLN A 14 30.20 6.92 14.09
C GLN A 14 29.23 7.60 13.12
N ARG A 15 29.59 8.81 12.66
CA ARG A 15 28.78 9.55 11.68
C ARG A 15 28.65 8.81 10.35
N ALA A 16 29.72 8.19 9.87
CA ALA A 16 29.67 7.38 8.65
C ALA A 16 28.74 6.17 8.78
N TYR A 17 28.69 5.54 9.96
CA TYR A 17 27.75 4.46 10.24
C TYR A 17 26.31 4.95 10.38
N GLU A 18 26.07 6.06 11.08
CA GLU A 18 24.74 6.67 11.21
C GLU A 18 24.16 7.05 9.84
N ASP A 19 24.96 7.69 8.98
CA ASP A 19 24.54 8.04 7.61
C ASP A 19 24.25 6.80 6.76
N LEU A 20 25.00 5.71 6.95
CA LEU A 20 24.75 4.44 6.27
C LEU A 20 23.42 3.84 6.70
N TYR A 21 23.16 3.74 8.01
CA TYR A 21 21.94 3.15 8.53
C TYR A 21 20.70 3.97 8.16
N ALA A 22 20.77 5.30 8.23
CA ALA A 22 19.68 6.17 7.80
C ALA A 22 19.28 5.93 6.34
N ARG A 23 20.26 5.70 5.45
CA ARG A 23 20.00 5.38 4.04
C ARG A 23 19.39 3.99 3.84
N LEU A 24 19.75 3.02 4.67
CA LEU A 24 19.14 1.69 4.61
C LEU A 24 17.68 1.73 5.07
N ASP A 25 17.40 2.44 6.16
CA ASP A 25 16.05 2.62 6.71
C ASP A 25 15.12 3.25 5.66
N THR A 26 15.58 4.32 4.99
CA THR A 26 14.81 4.95 3.90
C THR A 26 14.59 4.03 2.70
N LYS A 27 15.54 3.14 2.37
CA LYS A 27 15.40 2.23 1.23
C LYS A 27 14.40 1.13 1.50
N GLU A 28 14.38 0.60 2.73
CA GLU A 28 13.41 -0.42 3.13
C GLU A 28 11.99 0.17 3.13
N GLU A 29 11.82 1.39 3.65
CA GLU A 29 10.55 2.12 3.58
C GLU A 29 10.11 2.42 2.13
N GLU A 30 11.05 2.78 1.25
CA GLU A 30 10.77 3.01 -0.18
C GLU A 30 10.32 1.73 -0.89
N VAL A 31 10.97 0.59 -0.62
CA VAL A 31 10.62 -0.70 -1.19
C VAL A 31 9.24 -1.15 -0.70
N ASP A 32 8.96 -1.01 0.59
CA ASP A 32 7.64 -1.31 1.16
C ASP A 32 6.55 -0.43 0.57
N ARG A 33 6.84 0.86 0.37
CA ARG A 33 5.91 1.80 -0.27
C ARG A 33 5.64 1.41 -1.73
N LEU A 34 6.68 1.07 -2.48
CA LEU A 34 6.60 0.60 -3.86
C LEU A 34 5.81 -0.72 -3.98
N ALA A 35 6.05 -1.67 -3.07
CA ALA A 35 5.31 -2.93 -3.03
C ALA A 35 3.82 -2.70 -2.77
N ARG A 36 3.48 -1.82 -1.80
CA ARG A 36 2.09 -1.44 -1.52
C ARG A 36 1.43 -0.68 -2.67
N GLN A 37 2.17 0.15 -3.40
CA GLN A 37 1.65 0.84 -4.59
C GLN A 37 1.32 -0.18 -5.68
N ARG A 38 2.25 -1.10 -5.97
CA ARG A 38 2.02 -2.17 -6.94
C ARG A 38 0.81 -3.05 -6.61
N ASP A 39 0.65 -3.42 -5.34
CA ASP A 39 -0.51 -4.18 -4.87
C ASP A 39 -1.84 -3.40 -5.02
N ARG A 40 -1.81 -2.06 -4.98
CA ARG A 40 -2.98 -1.23 -5.32
C ARG A 40 -3.21 -1.17 -6.82
N ASP A 41 -2.16 -0.91 -7.59
CA ASP A 41 -2.24 -0.80 -9.06
C ASP A 41 -2.70 -2.11 -9.73
N GLU A 42 -2.36 -3.27 -9.15
CA GLU A 42 -2.80 -4.59 -9.64
C GLU A 42 -4.27 -4.88 -9.31
N LYS A 43 -4.87 -4.18 -8.33
CA LYS A 43 -6.28 -4.35 -8.00
C LYS A 43 -7.12 -3.47 -8.92
N ASP A 44 -7.84 -4.11 -9.84
CA ASP A 44 -8.85 -3.46 -10.71
C ASP A 44 -9.91 -2.64 -9.93
N VAL A 45 -10.06 -2.88 -8.63
CA VAL A 45 -11.00 -2.19 -7.74
C VAL A 45 -10.20 -1.53 -6.61
N GLU A 46 -9.64 -0.35 -6.89
CA GLU A 46 -8.82 0.44 -5.95
C GLU A 46 -9.62 0.98 -4.75
N GLN A 47 -10.91 1.25 -4.95
CA GLN A 47 -11.87 1.60 -3.90
C GLN A 47 -12.85 0.45 -3.72
N VAL A 48 -13.01 -0.02 -2.48
CA VAL A 48 -14.18 -0.82 -2.09
C VAL A 48 -15.41 -0.01 -2.50
N SER A 49 -16.00 -0.34 -3.65
CA SER A 49 -17.29 0.19 -4.03
C SER A 49 -18.24 -0.39 -3.01
N VAL A 50 -18.60 0.45 -2.03
CA VAL A 50 -19.57 0.14 -0.98
C VAL A 50 -20.91 0.00 -1.69
N ILE A 51 -21.24 -1.23 -2.08
CA ILE A 51 -22.49 -1.55 -2.76
C ILE A 51 -23.41 -2.19 -1.76
N LYS A 52 -24.68 -1.80 -1.78
CA LYS A 52 -25.70 -2.47 -0.98
C LYS A 52 -26.27 -3.67 -1.71
N ASP A 53 -26.45 -4.77 -0.99
CA ASP A 53 -27.28 -5.87 -1.47
C ASP A 53 -28.77 -5.46 -1.55
N LYS A 54 -29.62 -6.37 -2.00
CA LYS A 54 -31.06 -6.13 -2.13
C LYS A 54 -31.75 -5.89 -0.78
N ASP A 55 -31.17 -6.41 0.29
CA ASP A 55 -31.67 -6.29 1.67
C ASP A 55 -31.13 -5.03 2.37
N GLY A 56 -30.31 -4.22 1.68
CA GLY A 56 -29.76 -2.96 2.17
C GLY A 56 -28.45 -3.09 2.95
N ASN A 57 -27.86 -4.29 3.05
CA ASN A 57 -26.59 -4.51 3.72
C ASN A 57 -25.42 -4.11 2.85
N VAL A 58 -24.37 -3.57 3.47
CA VAL A 58 -23.15 -3.16 2.77
C VAL A 58 -22.27 -4.37 2.45
N LEU A 59 -21.96 -4.56 1.17
CA LEU A 59 -21.00 -5.53 0.66
C LEU A 59 -19.61 -4.90 0.58
N THR A 60 -18.63 -5.52 1.23
CA THR A 60 -17.23 -5.07 1.26
C THR A 60 -16.26 -6.02 0.55
N GLY A 61 -16.68 -7.28 0.33
CA GLY A 61 -15.86 -8.28 -0.34
C GLY A 61 -15.90 -8.13 -1.86
N ALA A 62 -14.73 -8.11 -2.51
CA ALA A 62 -14.60 -7.91 -3.96
C ALA A 62 -15.47 -8.89 -4.79
N ARG A 63 -15.51 -10.17 -4.40
CA ARG A 63 -16.36 -11.18 -5.06
C ARG A 63 -17.85 -10.86 -4.92
N SER A 64 -18.29 -10.44 -3.73
CA SER A 64 -19.69 -10.10 -3.46
C SER A 64 -20.10 -8.83 -4.20
N VAL A 65 -19.24 -7.81 -4.21
CA VAL A 65 -19.41 -6.57 -4.96
C VAL A 65 -19.54 -6.84 -6.46
N MET A 66 -18.65 -7.67 -7.03
CA MET A 66 -18.71 -8.05 -8.44
C MET A 66 -19.96 -8.85 -8.78
N GLY A 67 -20.37 -9.78 -7.90
CA GLY A 67 -21.62 -10.53 -8.05
C GLY A 67 -22.84 -9.61 -8.08
N ARG A 68 -22.91 -8.64 -7.16
CA ARG A 68 -24.02 -7.68 -7.11
C ARG A 68 -24.06 -6.75 -8.33
N TRP A 69 -22.90 -6.33 -8.84
CA TRP A 69 -22.80 -5.60 -10.11
C TRP A 69 -23.36 -6.41 -11.27
N LYS A 70 -23.00 -7.70 -11.36
CA LYS A 70 -23.48 -8.60 -12.41
C LYS A 70 -24.99 -8.78 -12.33
N GLU A 71 -25.54 -9.05 -11.15
CA GLU A 71 -26.99 -9.18 -10.95
C GLU A 71 -27.73 -7.90 -11.35
N ASN A 72 -27.24 -6.73 -10.94
CA ASN A 72 -27.86 -5.45 -11.30
C ASN A 72 -27.84 -5.23 -12.82
N PHE A 73 -26.73 -5.57 -13.47
CA PHE A 73 -26.61 -5.46 -14.92
C PHE A 73 -27.53 -6.44 -15.65
N GLU A 74 -27.65 -7.68 -15.17
CA GLU A 74 -28.58 -8.67 -15.70
C GLU A 74 -30.04 -8.27 -15.48
N GLU A 75 -30.40 -7.68 -14.35
CA GLU A 75 -31.74 -7.11 -14.10
C GLU A 75 -32.04 -5.97 -15.08
N LEU A 76 -31.14 -5.00 -15.21
CA LEU A 76 -31.25 -3.88 -16.15
C LEU A 76 -31.38 -4.33 -17.61
N MET A 77 -30.66 -5.39 -18.00
CA MET A 77 -30.64 -5.89 -19.38
C MET A 77 -31.76 -6.88 -19.70
N ASN A 78 -32.37 -7.51 -18.69
CA ASN A 78 -33.49 -8.44 -18.85
C ASN A 78 -34.85 -7.81 -18.54
N GLU A 79 -34.90 -6.56 -18.06
CA GLU A 79 -36.11 -5.75 -18.11
C GLU A 79 -36.48 -5.50 -19.58
N LYS A 80 -37.39 -6.34 -20.08
CA LYS A 80 -38.06 -6.13 -21.36
C LYS A 80 -38.76 -4.77 -21.34
N ASN A 81 -38.41 -3.95 -22.33
CA ASN A 81 -39.32 -2.95 -22.89
C ASN A 81 -40.61 -3.64 -23.38
#